data_AF-A0A2K3LUS2-F1
#
_entry.id   AF-A0A2K3LUS2-F1
#
_cell.length_a   1.000
_cell.length_b   1.000
_cell.length_c   1.000
_cell.angle_alpha   90.00
_cell.angle_beta   90.00
_cell.angle_gamma   90.00
#
_symmetry.space_group_name_H-M   'P 1'
#
loop_
_entity.id
_entity.type
_entity.pdbx_description
1 polymer ?
#
loop_
_entity_poly.entity_id
_entity_poly.type
_entity_poly.pdbx_seq_one_letter_code
_entity_poly.pdbx_strand_id
1 'polypeptide(L)'
;MASYQIIAYKLGPNAPTNYALEGSIAIAGAMVQWLRDDVGLISNAVEIEALTFEVESNDGVYFVPALNGQFALWWRDDARGVCIGITRYNSKGHRAVLESICFQLKDADLLATPVVRPAYIETTALGAAYAAGLAVGIWKEDHVFDSKDKLKNAMVFHPLMAEDSRKKKSDSWVKAVNRSFDLADLY
;
A
#
# COMPACT_ATOMS: atom_id res chain seq x y z
N MET A 1 9.93 10.00 13.72
CA MET A 1 8.72 9.39 13.14
C MET A 1 7.78 10.53 12.77
N ALA A 2 7.79 10.96 11.51
CA ALA A 2 6.92 12.03 11.06
C ALA A 2 5.57 11.42 10.63
N SER A 3 4.78 10.99 11.61
CA SER A 3 3.35 10.77 11.44
C SER A 3 2.67 12.04 11.95
N TYR A 4 2.08 12.82 11.05
CA TYR A 4 1.38 14.03 11.44
C TYR A 4 -0.04 13.68 11.87
N GLN A 5 -0.47 14.22 13.01
CA GLN A 5 -1.86 14.12 13.42
C GLN A 5 -2.69 15.06 12.55
N ILE A 6 -3.68 14.50 11.88
CA ILE A 6 -4.67 15.26 11.11
C ILE A 6 -6.02 15.20 11.83
N ILE A 7 -6.86 16.19 11.57
CA ILE A 7 -8.27 16.09 11.92
C ILE A 7 -8.91 15.13 10.92
N ALA A 8 -9.44 14.01 11.41
CA ALA A 8 -10.16 13.06 10.58
C ALA A 8 -11.58 13.57 10.29
N TYR A 9 -12.35 13.84 11.34
CA TYR A 9 -13.70 14.41 11.22
C TYR A 9 -14.20 15.02 12.53
N LYS A 10 -15.17 15.94 12.43
CA LYS A 10 -15.94 16.49 13.56
C LYS A 10 -17.39 16.68 13.12
N LEU A 11 -18.31 15.94 13.74
CA LEU A 11 -19.73 15.94 13.36
C LEU A 11 -20.53 17.04 14.07
N GLY A 12 -20.21 18.29 13.77
CA GLY A 12 -20.91 19.46 14.29
C GLY A 12 -20.15 20.22 15.38
N PRO A 13 -20.66 21.39 15.82
CA PRO A 13 -19.88 22.34 16.63
C PRO A 13 -19.46 21.80 18.00
N ASN A 14 -20.34 21.01 18.63
CA ASN A 14 -20.16 20.50 20.00
C ASN A 14 -19.70 19.04 20.06
N ALA A 15 -19.56 18.36 18.91
CA ALA A 15 -19.07 16.99 18.85
C ALA A 15 -17.56 16.92 19.14
N PRO A 16 -17.04 15.80 19.67
CA PRO A 16 -15.61 15.62 19.80
C PRO A 16 -14.92 15.63 18.43
N THR A 17 -13.73 16.25 18.37
CA THR A 17 -12.87 16.16 17.19
C THR A 17 -12.18 14.80 17.18
N ASN A 18 -12.34 14.05 16.08
CA ASN A 18 -11.64 12.79 15.87
C ASN A 18 -10.37 13.06 15.06
N TYR A 19 -9.24 12.51 15.52
CA TYR A 19 -7.94 12.65 14.87
C TYR A 19 -7.52 11.34 14.21
N ALA A 20 -6.67 11.44 13.20
CA ALA A 20 -6.03 10.30 12.56
C ALA A 20 -4.52 10.51 12.44
N LEU A 21 -3.78 9.41 12.39
CA LEU A 21 -2.39 9.38 11.96
C LEU A 21 -2.37 9.00 10.48
N GLU A 22 -1.70 9.82 9.68
CA GLU A 22 -1.55 9.58 8.25
C GLU A 22 -0.11 9.20 7.90
N GLY A 23 0.03 8.21 7.01
CA GLY A 23 1.28 7.85 6.36
C GLY A 23 1.05 7.74 4.86
N SER A 24 2.01 8.24 4.07
CA SER A 24 1.91 8.25 2.61
C SER A 24 3.05 7.45 1.98
N ILE A 25 2.71 6.81 0.86
CA ILE A 25 3.63 6.13 -0.04
C ILE A 25 3.45 6.80 -1.39
N ALA A 26 4.54 7.36 -1.92
CA ALA A 26 4.44 8.11 -3.16
C ALA A 26 4.25 7.22 -4.40
N ILE A 27 4.89 6.06 -4.41
CA ILE A 27 4.93 5.17 -5.58
C ILE A 27 4.26 3.84 -5.23
N ALA A 28 2.97 3.75 -5.58
CA ALA A 28 2.18 2.51 -5.53
C ALA A 28 1.64 2.19 -6.94
N GLY A 29 0.45 2.67 -7.30
CA GLY A 29 -0.11 2.47 -8.66
C GLY A 29 0.75 3.07 -9.78
N ALA A 30 1.44 4.18 -9.50
CA ALA A 30 2.40 4.79 -10.42
C ALA A 30 3.56 3.84 -10.79
N MET A 31 3.88 2.86 -9.95
CA MET A 31 4.89 1.85 -10.25
C MET A 31 4.48 0.96 -11.43
N VAL A 32 3.20 0.56 -11.46
CA VAL A 32 2.64 -0.26 -12.54
C VAL A 32 2.61 0.56 -13.84
N GLN A 33 2.33 1.85 -13.75
CA GLN A 33 2.38 2.76 -14.91
C GLN A 33 3.81 2.89 -15.43
N TRP A 34 4.80 3.12 -14.55
CA TRP A 34 6.20 3.21 -14.92
C TRP A 34 6.72 1.92 -15.58
N LEU A 35 6.36 0.74 -15.06
CA LEU A 35 6.69 -0.54 -15.69
C LEU A 35 6.15 -0.69 -17.11
N ARG A 36 4.97 -0.13 -17.37
CA ARG A 36 4.30 -0.19 -18.66
C ARG A 36 4.87 0.83 -19.65
N ASP A 37 4.90 2.09 -19.23
CA ASP A 37 5.14 3.23 -20.11
C ASP A 37 6.63 3.48 -20.36
N ASP A 38 7.46 3.29 -19.32
CA ASP A 38 8.88 3.64 -19.38
C ASP A 38 9.80 2.42 -19.48
N VAL A 39 9.48 1.33 -18.76
CA VAL A 39 10.31 0.10 -18.80
C VAL A 39 9.88 -0.85 -19.93
N GLY A 40 8.59 -0.84 -20.29
CA GLY A 40 8.04 -1.74 -21.32
C GLY A 40 8.01 -3.21 -20.92
N LEU A 41 7.95 -3.51 -19.61
CA LEU A 41 7.87 -4.90 -19.11
C LEU A 41 6.47 -5.49 -19.19
N ILE A 42 5.45 -4.64 -19.18
CA ILE A 42 4.05 -5.02 -19.33
C ILE A 42 3.39 -4.11 -20.37
N SER A 43 2.40 -4.62 -21.09
CA SER A 43 1.66 -3.83 -22.09
C SER A 43 0.45 -3.12 -21.49
N ASN A 44 -0.08 -3.64 -20.37
CA ASN A 44 -1.21 -3.05 -19.66
C ASN A 44 -1.18 -3.41 -18.16
N ALA A 45 -1.95 -2.69 -17.35
CA ALA A 45 -1.95 -2.87 -15.90
C ALA A 45 -2.55 -4.21 -15.43
N VAL A 46 -3.40 -4.86 -16.23
CA VAL A 46 -4.01 -6.16 -15.87
C VAL A 46 -2.98 -7.29 -15.95
N GLU A 47 -2.01 -7.16 -16.85
CA GLU A 47 -0.97 -8.16 -17.08
C GLU A 47 -0.11 -8.43 -15.84
N ILE A 48 0.14 -7.42 -14.99
CA ILE A 48 1.02 -7.57 -13.83
C ILE A 48 0.50 -8.60 -12.82
N GLU A 49 -0.82 -8.70 -12.67
CA GLU A 49 -1.45 -9.69 -11.79
C GLU A 49 -1.26 -11.09 -12.34
N ALA A 50 -1.57 -11.30 -13.62
CA ALA A 50 -1.39 -12.60 -14.29
C ALA A 50 0.08 -13.07 -14.23
N LEU A 51 1.03 -12.18 -14.50
CA LEU A 51 2.47 -12.48 -14.42
C LEU A 51 2.93 -12.83 -13.00
N THR A 52 2.29 -12.26 -11.99
CA THR A 52 2.62 -12.56 -10.58
C THR A 52 2.16 -13.97 -10.19
N PHE A 53 1.08 -14.47 -10.78
CA PHE A 53 0.61 -15.84 -10.57
C PHE A 53 1.44 -16.91 -11.32
N GLU A 54 2.28 -16.53 -12.28
CA GLU A 54 3.20 -17.47 -12.95
C GLU A 54 4.36 -17.93 -12.04
N VAL A 55 4.66 -17.18 -10.98
CA VAL A 55 5.81 -17.43 -10.10
C VAL A 55 5.38 -17.62 -8.65
N GLU A 56 5.94 -18.61 -7.96
CA GLU A 56 5.61 -18.91 -6.56
C GLU A 56 6.27 -17.96 -5.55
N SER A 57 7.32 -17.26 -5.97
CA SER A 57 8.19 -16.49 -5.09
C SER A 57 8.86 -15.32 -5.83
N ASN A 58 9.42 -14.37 -5.08
CA ASN A 58 10.24 -13.29 -5.64
C ASN A 58 11.70 -13.74 -5.90
N ASP A 59 12.04 -14.98 -5.55
CA ASP A 59 13.34 -15.63 -5.71
C ASP A 59 14.52 -14.81 -5.17
N GLY A 60 14.28 -14.08 -4.08
CA GLY A 60 15.27 -13.23 -3.43
C GLY A 60 15.46 -11.86 -4.10
N VAL A 61 14.68 -11.56 -5.15
CA VAL A 61 14.66 -10.24 -5.78
C VAL A 61 13.79 -9.30 -4.96
N TYR A 62 14.33 -8.12 -4.68
CA TYR A 62 13.61 -7.03 -4.04
C TYR A 62 13.69 -5.79 -4.92
N PHE A 63 12.55 -5.16 -5.15
CA PHE A 63 12.46 -3.89 -5.86
C PHE A 63 12.07 -2.81 -4.87
N VAL A 64 12.88 -1.77 -4.68
CA VAL A 64 12.53 -0.62 -3.85
C VAL A 64 12.05 0.49 -4.77
N PRO A 65 10.77 0.90 -4.73
CA PRO A 65 10.20 1.82 -5.70
C PRO A 65 10.37 3.30 -5.30
N ALA A 66 11.57 3.69 -4.86
CA ALA A 66 11.88 5.07 -4.47
C ALA A 66 12.17 5.97 -5.68
N LEU A 67 11.28 5.98 -6.67
CA LEU A 67 11.48 6.73 -7.93
C LEU A 67 11.52 8.25 -7.74
N ASN A 68 10.96 8.75 -6.63
CA ASN A 68 10.98 10.15 -6.23
C ASN A 68 11.40 10.33 -4.76
N GLY A 69 12.29 9.46 -4.29
CA GLY A 69 12.66 9.35 -2.87
C GLY A 69 11.76 8.37 -2.11
N GLN A 70 12.15 8.09 -0.87
CA GLN A 70 11.43 7.19 0.03
C GLN A 70 10.68 8.01 1.08
N PHE A 71 9.36 7.87 1.11
CA PHE A 71 8.48 8.57 2.05
C PHE A 71 8.43 7.81 3.39
N ALA A 72 7.27 7.71 4.02
CA ALA A 72 7.13 6.94 5.25
C ALA A 72 7.71 5.51 5.07
N LEU A 73 8.51 4.99 6.01
CA LEU A 73 8.89 5.50 7.34
C LEU A 73 10.24 6.25 7.38
N TRP A 74 10.90 6.43 6.24
CA TRP A 74 12.30 6.85 6.18
C TRP A 74 12.50 8.33 5.85
N TRP A 75 11.63 8.92 5.01
CA TRP A 75 11.70 10.33 4.61
C TRP A 75 13.08 10.73 4.07
N ARG A 76 13.50 10.01 3.02
CA ARG A 76 14.80 10.14 2.34
C ARG A 76 14.58 10.55 0.89
N ASP A 77 14.76 11.83 0.60
CA ASP A 77 14.65 12.40 -0.76
C ASP A 77 15.82 11.99 -1.68
N ASP A 78 16.92 11.59 -1.07
CA ASP A 78 18.11 11.06 -1.70
C ASP A 78 17.97 9.59 -2.14
N ALA A 79 16.93 8.90 -1.70
CA ALA A 79 16.69 7.51 -2.07
C ALA A 79 16.32 7.37 -3.56
N ARG A 80 16.74 6.28 -4.21
CA ARG A 80 16.40 5.99 -5.62
C ARG A 80 15.88 4.58 -5.82
N GLY A 81 15.13 4.39 -6.90
CA GLY A 81 14.61 3.08 -7.28
C GLY A 81 15.74 2.07 -7.49
N VAL A 82 15.69 0.92 -6.79
CA VAL A 82 16.71 -0.13 -6.93
C VAL A 82 16.07 -1.51 -7.07
N CYS A 83 16.66 -2.34 -7.93
CA CYS A 83 16.35 -3.77 -8.03
C CYS A 83 17.57 -4.56 -7.58
N ILE A 84 17.43 -5.34 -6.51
CA ILE A 84 18.53 -6.10 -5.90
C ILE A 84 18.20 -7.57 -5.80
N GLY A 85 19.24 -8.41 -5.63
CA GLY A 85 19.08 -9.86 -5.49
C GLY A 85 18.99 -10.62 -6.81
N ILE A 86 19.33 -9.98 -7.93
CA ILE A 86 19.35 -10.61 -9.25
C ILE A 86 20.50 -11.62 -9.35
N THR A 87 20.17 -12.82 -9.78
CA THR A 87 21.02 -13.95 -10.10
C THR A 87 20.64 -14.50 -11.48
N ARG A 88 21.45 -15.40 -12.03
CA ARG A 88 21.14 -16.06 -13.32
C ARG A 88 19.89 -16.94 -13.28
N TYR A 89 19.37 -17.26 -12.10
CA TYR A 89 18.24 -18.17 -11.93
C TYR A 89 16.90 -17.45 -11.80
N ASN A 90 16.89 -16.13 -11.65
CA ASN A 90 15.65 -15.38 -11.51
C ASN A 90 14.89 -15.36 -12.83
N SER A 91 13.63 -15.77 -12.80
CA SER A 91 12.69 -15.56 -13.88
C SER A 91 11.84 -14.33 -13.55
N LYS A 92 11.75 -13.37 -14.48
CA LYS A 92 10.79 -12.26 -14.51
C LYS A 92 10.45 -11.62 -13.14
N GLY A 93 11.14 -10.54 -12.75
CA GLY A 93 11.01 -9.86 -11.45
C GLY A 93 9.69 -9.14 -11.13
N HIS A 94 8.59 -9.42 -11.85
CA HIS A 94 7.30 -8.74 -11.68
C HIS A 94 6.71 -8.90 -10.28
N ARG A 95 6.84 -10.10 -9.69
CA ARG A 95 6.37 -10.36 -8.32
C ARG A 95 7.08 -9.49 -7.27
N ALA A 96 8.37 -9.22 -7.46
CA ALA A 96 9.12 -8.35 -6.54
C ALA A 96 8.55 -6.91 -6.53
N VAL A 97 7.96 -6.45 -7.64
CA VAL A 97 7.34 -5.13 -7.72
C VAL A 97 6.04 -5.08 -6.93
N LEU A 98 5.13 -6.04 -7.09
CA LEU A 98 3.89 -6.06 -6.29
C LEU A 98 4.19 -6.27 -4.81
N GLU A 99 5.12 -7.19 -4.48
CA GLU A 99 5.54 -7.40 -3.09
C GLU A 99 6.13 -6.11 -2.48
N SER A 100 6.82 -5.27 -3.25
CA SER A 100 7.34 -3.98 -2.75
C SER A 100 6.25 -3.02 -2.27
N ILE A 101 5.11 -2.98 -2.97
CA ILE A 101 3.97 -2.14 -2.59
C ILE A 101 3.38 -2.67 -1.27
N CYS A 102 3.23 -4.00 -1.18
CA CYS A 102 2.81 -4.67 0.04
C CYS A 102 3.77 -4.40 1.22
N PHE A 103 5.08 -4.43 0.99
CA PHE A 103 6.08 -4.15 2.01
C PHE A 103 6.05 -2.71 2.52
N GLN A 104 5.81 -1.73 1.63
CA GLN A 104 5.67 -0.34 2.04
C GLN A 104 4.42 -0.12 2.91
N LEU A 105 3.31 -0.77 2.57
CA LEU A 105 2.05 -0.68 3.34
C LEU A 105 2.06 -1.52 4.62
N LYS A 106 2.93 -2.54 4.69
CA LYS A 106 2.77 -3.69 5.59
C LYS A 106 1.34 -4.24 5.42
N ASP A 107 1.10 -4.96 4.34
CA ASP A 107 -0.22 -5.51 4.02
C ASP A 107 -0.73 -6.61 4.99
N ALA A 108 -1.81 -7.31 4.62
CA ALA A 108 -2.47 -8.31 5.46
C ALA A 108 -1.52 -9.38 5.99
N ASP A 109 -0.72 -9.96 5.09
CA ASP A 109 0.25 -11.00 5.41
C ASP A 109 1.35 -10.45 6.31
N LEU A 110 1.81 -9.22 6.07
CA LEU A 110 2.87 -8.59 6.85
C LEU A 110 2.42 -8.07 8.22
N LEU A 111 1.13 -7.76 8.42
CA LEU A 111 0.56 -7.31 9.69
C LEU A 111 -0.20 -8.38 10.47
N ALA A 112 -0.34 -9.61 9.95
CA ALA A 112 -1.26 -10.61 10.53
C ALA A 112 -2.70 -10.08 10.71
N THR A 113 -3.12 -9.13 9.89
CA THR A 113 -4.41 -8.46 10.06
C THR A 113 -5.22 -8.62 8.78
N PRO A 114 -6.51 -9.02 8.85
CA PRO A 114 -7.33 -9.13 7.65
C PRO A 114 -7.43 -7.81 6.90
N VAL A 115 -7.32 -7.86 5.57
CA VAL A 115 -7.61 -6.71 4.70
C VAL A 115 -9.01 -6.86 4.16
N VAL A 116 -9.83 -5.82 4.33
CA VAL A 116 -11.20 -5.78 3.85
C VAL A 116 -11.26 -4.90 2.61
N ARG A 117 -11.64 -5.50 1.48
CA ARG A 117 -12.00 -4.75 0.27
C ARG A 117 -13.53 -4.60 0.23
N PRO A 118 -14.07 -3.38 0.41
CA PRO A 118 -15.51 -3.15 0.35
C PRO A 118 -16.04 -3.44 -1.06
N ALA A 119 -17.31 -3.85 -1.14
CA ALA A 119 -17.99 -4.06 -2.42
C ALA A 119 -18.17 -2.76 -3.22
N TYR A 120 -18.41 -1.65 -2.50
CA TYR A 120 -18.50 -0.32 -3.07
C TYR A 120 -17.15 0.38 -2.98
N ILE A 121 -16.54 0.65 -4.14
CA ILE A 121 -15.15 1.13 -4.23
C ILE A 121 -15.01 2.65 -4.11
N GLU A 122 -16.08 3.41 -4.39
CA GLU A 122 -16.09 4.89 -4.33
C GLU A 122 -16.25 5.40 -2.89
N THR A 123 -15.46 4.85 -1.96
CA THR A 123 -15.56 5.11 -0.52
C THR A 123 -15.29 6.56 -0.15
N THR A 124 -14.46 7.26 -0.92
CA THR A 124 -14.19 8.70 -0.76
C THR A 124 -15.45 9.53 -1.00
N ALA A 125 -16.13 9.29 -2.13
CA ALA A 125 -17.38 9.98 -2.47
C ALA A 125 -18.48 9.63 -1.45
N LEU A 126 -18.53 8.36 -1.03
CA LEU A 126 -19.46 7.90 0.00
C LEU A 126 -19.23 8.59 1.36
N GLY A 127 -17.97 8.79 1.76
CA GLY A 127 -17.64 9.53 2.99
C GLY A 127 -18.14 10.97 2.96
N ALA A 128 -17.95 11.67 1.84
CA ALA A 128 -18.49 13.02 1.65
C ALA A 128 -20.03 13.04 1.68
N ALA A 129 -20.68 12.06 1.03
CA ALA A 129 -22.13 11.92 1.06
C ALA A 129 -22.65 11.70 2.49
N TYR A 130 -22.00 10.82 3.27
CA TYR A 130 -22.38 10.61 4.68
C TYR A 130 -22.21 11.87 5.53
N ALA A 131 -21.12 12.60 5.37
CA ALA A 131 -20.92 13.85 6.10
C ALA A 131 -22.03 14.88 5.80
N ALA A 132 -22.38 15.05 4.52
CA ALA A 132 -23.46 15.94 4.10
C ALA A 132 -24.83 15.46 4.62
N GLY A 133 -25.13 14.16 4.48
CA GLY A 133 -26.41 13.60 4.91
C GLY A 133 -26.62 13.60 6.42
N LEU A 134 -25.54 13.47 7.21
CA LEU A 134 -25.58 13.70 8.66
C LEU A 134 -25.91 15.16 8.99
N ALA A 135 -25.27 16.11 8.29
CA ALA A 135 -25.47 17.53 8.54
C ALA A 135 -26.91 18.01 8.26
N VAL A 136 -27.59 17.41 7.28
CA VAL A 136 -29.00 17.73 6.95
C VAL A 136 -30.01 16.77 7.59
N GLY A 137 -29.57 15.81 8.41
CA GLY A 137 -30.45 14.88 9.13
C GLY A 137 -31.10 13.78 8.27
N ILE A 138 -30.60 13.54 7.05
CA ILE A 138 -31.04 12.41 6.21
C ILE A 138 -30.63 11.08 6.84
N TRP A 139 -29.43 11.03 7.43
CA TRP A 139 -28.92 9.87 8.15
C TRP A 139 -28.59 10.20 9.61
N LYS A 140 -28.54 9.15 10.44
CA LYS A 140 -28.06 9.20 11.81
C LYS A 140 -26.66 8.61 11.90
N GLU A 141 -25.91 8.96 12.93
CA GLU A 141 -24.56 8.44 13.16
C GLU A 141 -24.54 6.90 13.24
N ASP A 142 -25.51 6.28 13.93
CA ASP A 142 -25.60 4.81 14.01
C ASP A 142 -25.72 4.16 12.62
N HIS A 143 -26.43 4.78 11.69
CA HIS A 143 -26.54 4.29 10.32
C HIS A 143 -25.21 4.43 9.57
N VAL A 144 -24.49 5.53 9.78
CA VAL A 144 -23.22 5.80 9.10
C VAL A 144 -22.08 4.97 9.68
N PHE A 145 -22.07 4.68 10.96
CA PHE A 145 -21.01 3.92 11.62
C PHE A 145 -21.32 2.44 11.82
N ASP A 146 -22.53 1.97 11.49
CA ASP A 146 -22.80 0.53 11.43
C ASP A 146 -21.98 -0.12 10.31
N SER A 147 -21.04 -0.97 10.74
CA SER A 147 -20.16 -1.71 9.85
C SER A 147 -20.77 -3.02 9.38
N LYS A 148 -21.81 -3.55 10.04
CA LYS A 148 -22.36 -4.89 9.74
C LYS A 148 -22.90 -4.97 8.33
N ASP A 149 -23.72 -4.01 7.93
CA ASP A 149 -24.31 -3.99 6.58
C ASP A 149 -23.26 -3.71 5.49
N LYS A 150 -22.24 -2.90 5.81
CA LYS A 150 -21.16 -2.55 4.88
C LYS A 150 -20.20 -3.72 4.63
N LEU A 151 -20.06 -4.61 5.61
CA LEU A 151 -19.19 -5.78 5.53
C LEU A 151 -19.85 -7.00 4.89
N LYS A 152 -21.19 -7.06 4.79
CA LYS A 152 -21.93 -8.23 4.26
C LYS A 152 -21.44 -8.72 2.90
N ASN A 153 -21.08 -7.80 2.01
CA ASN A 153 -20.62 -8.12 0.66
C ASN A 153 -19.14 -7.82 0.45
N ALA A 154 -18.40 -7.51 1.51
CA ALA A 154 -16.98 -7.21 1.41
C ALA A 154 -16.18 -8.50 1.13
N MET A 155 -15.12 -8.35 0.35
CA MET A 155 -14.13 -9.41 0.18
C MET A 155 -13.09 -9.27 1.29
N VAL A 156 -12.83 -10.35 2.02
CA VAL A 156 -11.88 -10.35 3.14
C VAL A 156 -10.69 -11.22 2.78
N PHE A 157 -9.50 -10.62 2.81
CA PHE A 157 -8.23 -11.30 2.59
C PHE A 157 -7.61 -11.59 3.95
N HIS A 158 -7.43 -12.87 4.25
CA HIS A 158 -6.82 -13.31 5.50
C HIS A 158 -5.32 -13.58 5.31
N PRO A 159 -4.50 -13.31 6.33
CA PRO A 159 -3.08 -13.64 6.28
C PRO A 159 -2.88 -15.15 6.15
N LEU A 160 -2.07 -15.56 5.19
CA LEU A 160 -1.68 -16.95 4.93
C LEU A 160 -0.20 -17.19 5.26
N MET A 161 0.61 -16.12 5.35
CA MET A 161 2.05 -16.22 5.58
C MET A 161 2.39 -16.53 7.05
N ALA A 162 3.17 -17.60 7.25
CA ALA A 162 3.73 -17.97 8.56
C ALA A 162 4.62 -16.86 9.14
N GLU A 163 4.62 -16.74 10.47
CA GLU A 163 5.30 -15.66 11.20
C GLU A 163 6.81 -15.57 10.90
N ASP A 164 7.51 -16.70 10.89
CA ASP A 164 8.96 -16.74 10.59
C ASP A 164 9.27 -16.23 9.18
N SER A 165 8.45 -16.62 8.20
CA SER A 165 8.62 -16.20 6.80
C SER A 165 8.39 -14.70 6.66
N ARG A 166 7.38 -14.19 7.35
CA ARG A 166 7.03 -12.77 7.37
C ARG A 166 8.14 -11.92 7.97
N LYS A 167 8.68 -12.34 9.12
CA LYS A 167 9.79 -11.66 9.77
C LYS A 167 11.01 -11.62 8.85
N LYS A 168 11.38 -12.76 8.26
CA LYS A 168 12.51 -12.85 7.31
C LYS A 168 12.32 -11.95 6.09
N LYS A 169 11.11 -11.92 5.50
CA LYS A 169 10.79 -11.05 4.36
C LYS A 169 10.84 -9.57 4.75
N SER A 170 10.29 -9.19 5.91
CA SER A 170 10.35 -7.82 6.43
C SER A 170 11.78 -7.36 6.71
N ASP A 171 12.61 -8.21 7.32
CA ASP A 171 14.02 -7.89 7.58
C ASP A 171 14.81 -7.72 6.28
N SER A 172 14.52 -8.55 5.27
CA SER A 172 15.14 -8.46 3.94
C SER A 172 14.67 -7.21 3.19
N TRP A 173 13.40 -6.84 3.32
CA TRP A 173 12.88 -5.58 2.80
C TRP A 173 13.60 -4.37 3.39
N VAL A 174 13.76 -4.31 4.72
CA VAL A 174 14.50 -3.21 5.38
C VAL A 174 15.95 -3.13 4.87
N LYS A 175 16.61 -4.28 4.68
CA LYS A 175 17.94 -4.32 4.06
C LYS A 175 17.92 -3.75 2.64
N ALA A 176 16.92 -4.09 1.83
CA ALA A 176 16.77 -3.57 0.48
C ALA A 176 16.57 -2.05 0.46
N VAL A 177 15.68 -1.53 1.31
CA VAL A 177 15.43 -0.09 1.42
C VAL A 177 16.69 0.66 1.83
N ASN A 178 17.48 0.14 2.77
CA ASN A 178 18.75 0.78 3.14
C ASN A 178 19.78 0.82 1.99
N ARG A 179 19.66 -0.04 0.97
CA ARG A 179 20.49 0.02 -0.24
C ARG A 179 19.99 1.01 -1.29
N SER A 180 18.81 1.59 -1.09
CA SER A 180 18.28 2.64 -1.95
C SER A 180 18.76 4.04 -1.57
N PHE A 181 19.38 4.21 -0.39
CA PHE A 181 19.79 5.50 0.16
C PHE A 181 21.10 6.00 -0.42
N ASP A 182 21.27 7.33 -0.39
CA ASP A 182 22.48 8.04 -0.81
C ASP A 182 22.81 7.78 -2.28
N LEU A 183 21.79 7.73 -3.15
CA LEU A 183 21.93 7.42 -4.58
C LEU A 183 21.49 8.57 -5.50
N ALA A 184 20.96 9.67 -4.95
CA ALA A 184 20.45 10.79 -5.73
C ALA A 184 21.51 11.55 -6.54
N ASP A 185 22.77 11.43 -6.13
CA ASP A 185 23.95 12.10 -6.67
C ASP A 185 24.83 11.17 -7.51
N LEU A 186 24.35 9.97 -7.85
CA LEU A 186 25.01 9.12 -8.84
C LEU A 186 24.98 9.79 -10.22
N TYR A 187 26.16 9.90 -10.85
CA TYR A 187 26.38 10.49 -12.17
C TYR A 187 26.41 9.43 -13.27
#